data_AF-A0AAP5UX28-F1
#
_entry.id   AF-A0AAP5UX28-F1
#
_cell.length_a   1.000
_cell.length_b   1.000
_cell.length_c   1.000
_cell.angle_alpha   90.00
_cell.angle_beta   90.00
_cell.angle_gamma   90.00
#
_symmetry.space_group_name_H-M   'P 1'
#
loop_
_entity.id
_entity.type
_entity.pdbx_description
1 polymer ?
#
loop_
_entity_poly.entity_id
_entity_poly.type
_entity_poly.pdbx_seq_one_letter_code
_entity_poly.pdbx_strand_id
1 'polypeptide(L)'
;MLQLSLQPTTADLHRYRMLNWTVVLVDHLQQKFAAAAVRGIVAAFRENLYVQPDLDRRSLTLAAGNHPVGNSLKGSGLAVEGGAALTVSQAVDGSVAVFLYPFKSELMRRKEDNILWALFKGPDDVTKRTIDRAIADAARYWRVSSALDGGSRPDRLRVDYLVLRAQLREAIARRSWIGKLVKIGVSLVAVISFLSAIATLAGTSVPQLWSRMHPSADAGMPVTAGWYTFCPQDGTGASPKLLDLLYDIRQNAGKVAFFDVQVDVACVMGTAFDPAAAVSRKAEERSLTYSFGPGQAGQNDTDGERPPMRPGQLVAENGAFVTVLDDRDVRNALTRLGINAEGVDDELYGPYLIKADGEDAALTLTLSAPTLDSTMQDAATAIAAQRRAAHENDPPPNGVPQPIKLSAADLQRLQALAISPAASTASGVRPPTALPPLDDGSLGRLPPLPTPLPAPHPASLPGVQAGSQ
;
A
#
# COMPACT_ATOMS: atom_id res chain seq x y z
N MET A 1 -20.73 25.34 46.65
CA MET A 1 -19.59 24.66 46.00
C MET A 1 -19.94 24.45 44.54
N LEU A 2 -19.43 25.29 43.64
CA LEU A 2 -19.59 25.12 42.19
C LEU A 2 -18.44 24.23 41.71
N GLN A 3 -18.73 22.96 41.42
CA GLN A 3 -17.79 22.11 40.67
C GLN A 3 -17.78 22.60 39.22
N LEU A 4 -16.78 23.41 38.88
CA LEU A 4 -16.43 23.70 37.49
C LEU A 4 -15.95 22.39 36.85
N SER A 5 -16.86 21.72 36.14
CA SER A 5 -16.55 20.62 35.24
C SER A 5 -15.71 21.18 34.07
N LEU A 6 -14.39 21.20 34.23
CA LEU A 6 -13.46 21.44 33.13
C LEU A 6 -13.67 20.34 32.09
N GLN A 7 -14.30 20.70 30.97
CA GLN A 7 -14.33 19.80 29.82
C GLN A 7 -12.90 19.67 29.29
N PRO A 8 -12.37 18.45 29.11
CA PRO A 8 -11.03 18.24 28.60
C PRO A 8 -10.90 18.88 27.22
N THR A 9 -9.75 19.51 26.95
CA THR A 9 -9.50 20.10 25.64
C THR A 9 -9.41 18.99 24.57
N THR A 10 -9.61 19.35 23.30
CA THR A 10 -9.51 18.39 22.17
C THR A 10 -8.15 17.72 22.10
N ALA A 11 -7.07 18.44 22.46
CA ALA A 11 -5.71 17.92 22.53
C ALA A 11 -5.53 16.90 23.66
N ASP A 12 -6.10 17.15 24.85
CA ASP A 12 -6.04 16.21 25.98
C ASP A 12 -6.77 14.92 25.66
N LEU A 13 -7.94 15.02 25.02
CA LEU A 13 -8.75 13.89 24.62
C LEU A 13 -8.07 13.05 23.53
N HIS A 14 -7.38 13.71 22.60
CA HIS A 14 -6.55 13.04 21.60
C HIS A 14 -5.39 12.28 22.25
N ARG A 15 -4.60 12.96 23.11
CA ARG A 15 -3.48 12.34 23.83
C ARG A 15 -3.94 11.15 24.68
N TYR A 16 -5.08 11.27 25.34
CA TYR A 16 -5.70 10.18 26.10
C TYR A 16 -6.01 8.96 25.22
N ARG A 17 -6.64 9.15 24.05
CA ARG A 17 -6.92 8.05 23.11
C ARG A 17 -5.66 7.36 22.63
N MET A 18 -4.59 8.12 22.38
CA MET A 18 -3.32 7.59 21.92
C MET A 18 -2.64 6.74 23.01
N LEU A 19 -2.69 7.18 24.27
CA LEU A 19 -2.13 6.43 25.40
C LEU A 19 -2.96 5.18 25.73
N ASN A 20 -4.28 5.29 25.67
CA ASN A 20 -5.19 4.21 26.04
C ASN A 20 -5.10 3.01 25.08
N TRP A 21 -4.73 3.24 23.82
CA TRP A 21 -4.37 2.16 22.89
C TRP A 21 -3.26 1.28 23.46
N THR A 22 -2.12 1.90 23.77
CA THR A 22 -0.91 1.19 24.21
C THR A 22 -1.09 0.54 25.56
N VAL A 23 -1.78 1.20 26.49
CA VAL A 23 -1.85 0.75 27.90
C VAL A 23 -2.98 -0.25 28.15
N VAL A 24 -4.10 -0.16 27.45
CA VAL A 24 -5.31 -0.95 27.80
C VAL A 24 -5.79 -1.82 26.66
N LEU A 25 -5.91 -1.25 25.46
CA LEU A 25 -6.56 -1.97 24.36
C LEU A 25 -5.66 -3.05 23.76
N VAL A 26 -4.36 -2.78 23.59
CA VAL A 26 -3.40 -3.75 23.04
C VAL A 26 -3.36 -5.03 23.87
N ASP A 27 -3.24 -4.93 25.20
CA ASP A 27 -3.19 -6.09 26.10
C ASP A 27 -4.46 -6.93 26.02
N HIS A 28 -5.64 -6.28 26.02
CA HIS A 28 -6.91 -6.97 25.89
C HIS A 28 -7.06 -7.69 24.55
N LEU A 29 -6.67 -7.03 23.44
CA LEU A 29 -6.71 -7.64 22.12
C LEU A 29 -5.73 -8.80 22.03
N GLN A 30 -4.49 -8.64 22.51
CA GLN A 30 -3.46 -9.67 22.46
C GLN A 30 -3.90 -10.90 23.27
N GLN A 31 -4.44 -10.71 24.47
CA GLN A 31 -4.99 -11.80 25.28
C GLN A 31 -6.13 -12.53 24.55
N LYS A 32 -7.08 -11.79 23.96
CA LYS A 32 -8.23 -12.38 23.25
C LYS A 32 -7.81 -13.08 21.96
N PHE A 33 -6.87 -12.52 21.22
CA PHE A 33 -6.34 -13.09 19.98
C PHE A 33 -5.52 -14.33 20.26
N ALA A 34 -4.66 -14.32 21.28
CA ALA A 34 -3.92 -15.50 21.72
C ALA A 34 -4.88 -16.62 22.16
N ALA A 35 -5.91 -16.29 22.95
CA ALA A 35 -6.93 -17.26 23.34
C ALA A 35 -7.72 -17.80 22.14
N ALA A 36 -8.00 -16.97 21.13
CA ALA A 36 -8.64 -17.41 19.89
C ALA A 36 -7.72 -18.33 19.07
N ALA A 37 -6.44 -18.01 18.98
CA ALA A 37 -5.45 -18.84 18.30
C ALA A 37 -5.35 -20.23 18.93
N VAL A 38 -5.25 -20.30 20.27
CA VAL A 38 -5.25 -21.58 21.01
C VAL A 38 -6.53 -22.37 20.78
N ARG A 39 -7.70 -21.71 20.80
CA ARG A 39 -8.98 -22.39 20.52
C ARG A 39 -9.08 -22.89 19.07
N GLY A 40 -8.53 -22.15 18.11
CA GLY A 40 -8.48 -22.57 16.70
C GLY A 40 -7.75 -23.90 16.55
N ILE A 41 -6.58 -24.02 17.20
CA ILE A 41 -5.79 -25.25 17.21
C ILE A 41 -6.60 -26.43 17.80
N VAL A 42 -7.28 -26.21 18.93
CA VAL A 42 -8.04 -27.27 19.62
C VAL A 42 -9.30 -27.69 18.85
N ALA A 43 -9.96 -26.77 18.15
CA ALA A 43 -11.18 -27.04 17.39
C ALA A 43 -10.92 -27.81 16.07
N ALA A 44 -9.68 -28.26 15.84
CA ALA A 44 -9.22 -28.81 14.56
C ALA A 44 -9.52 -27.88 13.38
N PHE A 45 -9.64 -26.58 13.65
CA PHE A 45 -9.53 -25.57 12.61
C PHE A 45 -8.12 -25.77 12.05
N ARG A 46 -8.01 -26.19 10.80
CA ARG A 46 -6.71 -26.50 10.15
C ARG A 46 -5.81 -25.27 10.00
N GLU A 47 -6.20 -24.15 10.57
CA GLU A 47 -5.55 -22.86 10.46
C GLU A 47 -4.59 -22.70 11.62
N ASN A 48 -3.30 -22.58 11.29
CA ASN A 48 -2.28 -22.12 12.22
C ASN A 48 -2.52 -20.62 12.47
N LEU A 49 -3.42 -20.30 13.40
CA LEU A 49 -3.67 -18.92 13.80
C LEU A 49 -2.50 -18.41 14.64
N TYR A 50 -2.04 -17.19 14.36
CA TYR A 50 -0.99 -16.53 15.13
C TYR A 50 -1.31 -15.04 15.30
N VAL A 51 -0.71 -14.45 16.34
CA VAL A 51 -0.89 -13.04 16.67
C VAL A 51 0.37 -12.28 16.22
N GLN A 52 0.18 -11.25 15.42
CA GLN A 52 1.24 -10.39 14.92
C GLN A 52 1.02 -8.96 15.41
N PRO A 53 1.75 -8.51 16.45
CA PRO A 53 1.76 -7.11 16.87
C PRO A 53 2.63 -6.28 15.91
N ASP A 54 2.14 -5.10 15.52
CA ASP A 54 2.89 -4.07 14.83
C ASP A 54 2.67 -2.76 15.60
N LEU A 55 3.53 -2.54 16.60
CA LEU A 55 3.40 -1.42 17.53
C LEU A 55 3.70 -0.08 16.85
N ASP A 56 4.58 -0.07 15.85
CA ASP A 56 4.97 1.13 15.10
C ASP A 56 3.77 1.67 14.31
N ARG A 57 2.99 0.77 13.69
CA ARG A 57 1.75 1.12 12.99
C ARG A 57 0.50 1.05 13.87
N ARG A 58 0.69 0.83 15.18
CA ARG A 58 -0.40 0.69 16.16
C ARG A 58 -1.49 -0.24 15.67
N SER A 59 -1.07 -1.42 15.26
CA SER A 59 -1.97 -2.44 14.79
C SER A 59 -1.66 -3.78 15.43
N LEU A 60 -2.69 -4.59 15.58
CA LEU A 60 -2.59 -5.94 16.08
C LEU A 60 -3.44 -6.84 15.19
N THR A 61 -2.81 -7.90 14.70
CA THR A 61 -3.42 -8.79 13.73
C THR A 61 -3.51 -10.21 14.28
N LEU A 62 -4.68 -10.82 14.19
CA LEU A 62 -4.86 -12.27 14.28
C LEU A 62 -4.87 -12.80 12.84
N ALA A 63 -3.77 -13.42 12.43
CA ALA A 63 -3.58 -13.93 11.09
C ALA A 63 -3.76 -15.45 11.04
N ALA A 64 -4.32 -15.94 9.93
CA ALA A 64 -4.27 -17.36 9.60
C ALA A 64 -3.00 -17.67 8.81
N GLY A 65 -2.45 -18.86 9.07
CA GLY A 65 -1.33 -19.39 8.31
C GLY A 65 -1.68 -19.72 6.86
N ASN A 66 -0.69 -20.26 6.18
CA ASN A 66 -0.83 -20.73 4.81
C ASN A 66 -1.14 -22.24 4.80
N HIS A 67 -2.04 -22.69 3.94
CA HIS A 67 -2.30 -24.12 3.77
C HIS A 67 -2.58 -24.52 2.31
N PRO A 68 -2.20 -25.76 1.93
CA PRO A 68 -2.42 -26.24 0.57
C PRO A 68 -3.90 -26.50 0.30
N VAL A 69 -4.37 -26.09 -0.88
CA VAL A 69 -5.79 -26.17 -1.31
C VAL A 69 -6.03 -27.06 -2.51
N GLY A 70 -4.98 -27.68 -3.08
CA GLY A 70 -5.07 -28.57 -4.22
C GLY A 70 -3.90 -28.38 -5.17
N ASN A 71 -4.01 -28.90 -6.40
CA ASN A 71 -2.99 -28.71 -7.43
C ASN A 71 -3.01 -27.26 -7.94
N SER A 72 -1.83 -26.68 -8.17
CA SER A 72 -1.74 -25.35 -8.79
C SER A 72 -2.29 -25.37 -10.22
N LEU A 73 -3.00 -24.30 -10.59
CA LEU A 73 -3.46 -24.09 -11.97
C LEU A 73 -2.29 -23.83 -12.93
N LYS A 74 -1.10 -23.50 -12.41
CA LYS A 74 0.12 -23.26 -13.19
C LYS A 74 0.88 -24.54 -13.54
N GLY A 75 0.37 -25.71 -13.13
CA GLY A 75 0.86 -27.01 -13.59
C GLY A 75 2.03 -27.62 -12.82
N SER A 76 2.63 -26.90 -11.86
CA SER A 76 3.62 -27.48 -10.93
C SER A 76 3.36 -27.02 -9.48
N GLY A 77 3.30 -27.98 -8.56
CA GLY A 77 3.14 -27.74 -7.13
C GLY A 77 1.69 -27.70 -6.63
N LEU A 78 1.56 -27.50 -5.31
CA LEU A 78 0.27 -27.32 -4.63
C LEU A 78 -0.09 -25.84 -4.62
N ALA A 79 -1.33 -25.51 -5.01
CA ALA A 79 -1.90 -24.21 -4.73
C ALA A 79 -1.99 -24.03 -3.21
N VAL A 80 -1.65 -22.84 -2.74
CA VAL A 80 -1.68 -22.46 -1.32
C VAL A 80 -2.69 -21.33 -1.15
N GLU A 81 -3.51 -21.41 -0.11
CA GLU A 81 -4.29 -20.27 0.35
C GLU A 81 -3.68 -19.64 1.60
N GLY A 82 -3.79 -18.32 1.70
CA GLY A 82 -3.24 -17.53 2.79
C GLY A 82 -3.81 -16.11 2.81
N GLY A 83 -3.27 -15.27 3.69
CA GLY A 83 -3.60 -13.85 3.77
C GLY A 83 -4.90 -13.51 4.52
N ALA A 84 -5.61 -14.50 5.05
CA ALA A 84 -6.76 -14.27 5.92
C ALA A 84 -6.31 -13.69 7.26
N ALA A 85 -6.96 -12.61 7.70
CA ALA A 85 -6.57 -11.89 8.90
C ALA A 85 -7.72 -11.07 9.51
N LEU A 86 -7.63 -10.83 10.82
CA LEU A 86 -8.44 -9.88 11.58
C LEU A 86 -7.48 -8.84 12.15
N THR A 87 -7.53 -7.62 11.62
CA THR A 87 -6.61 -6.54 12.02
C THR A 87 -7.38 -5.46 12.75
N VAL A 88 -6.88 -5.06 13.90
CA VAL A 88 -7.33 -3.86 14.62
C VAL A 88 -6.22 -2.83 14.55
N SER A 89 -6.51 -1.62 14.06
CA SER A 89 -5.52 -0.55 13.91
C SER A 89 -6.06 0.77 14.44
N GLN A 90 -5.19 1.55 15.07
CA GLN A 90 -5.47 2.90 15.51
C GLN A 90 -4.96 3.94 14.51
N ALA A 91 -5.81 4.88 14.11
CA ALA A 91 -5.43 6.01 13.28
C ALA A 91 -4.78 7.14 14.10
N VAL A 92 -4.17 8.11 13.41
CA VAL A 92 -3.47 9.23 14.04
C VAL A 92 -4.38 10.11 14.89
N ASP A 93 -5.69 10.14 14.65
CA ASP A 93 -6.69 10.88 15.42
C ASP A 93 -7.20 10.12 16.67
N GLY A 94 -6.66 8.93 16.91
CA GLY A 94 -7.02 8.04 18.02
C GLY A 94 -8.23 7.15 17.74
N SER A 95 -8.87 7.27 16.57
CA SER A 95 -9.95 6.36 16.15
C SER A 95 -9.42 4.94 15.91
N VAL A 96 -10.27 3.93 16.07
CA VAL A 96 -9.87 2.52 15.93
C VAL A 96 -10.70 1.84 14.85
N ALA A 97 -10.05 1.24 13.87
CA ALA A 97 -10.68 0.49 12.79
C ALA A 97 -10.42 -1.01 12.95
N VAL A 98 -11.40 -1.81 12.56
CA VAL A 98 -11.32 -3.28 12.54
C VAL A 98 -11.59 -3.77 11.13
N PHE A 99 -10.64 -4.52 10.58
CA PHE A 99 -10.66 -5.05 9.23
C PHE A 99 -10.68 -6.58 9.22
N LEU A 100 -11.47 -7.16 8.31
CA LEU A 100 -11.46 -8.58 8.02
C LEU A 100 -10.86 -8.80 6.63
N TYR A 101 -9.85 -9.64 6.53
CA TYR A 101 -9.20 -10.05 5.29
C TYR A 101 -9.58 -11.50 4.97
N PRO A 102 -9.98 -11.81 3.72
CA PRO A 102 -10.31 -13.16 3.29
C PRO A 102 -9.06 -13.97 2.95
N PHE A 103 -9.22 -15.28 2.85
CA PHE A 103 -8.24 -16.11 2.15
C PHE A 103 -8.15 -15.73 0.68
N LYS A 104 -6.94 -15.83 0.13
CA LYS A 104 -6.66 -15.68 -1.30
C LYS A 104 -5.89 -16.90 -1.78
N SER A 105 -6.32 -17.47 -2.89
CA SER A 105 -5.59 -18.53 -3.60
C SER A 105 -5.77 -18.39 -5.12
N GLU A 106 -5.02 -19.18 -5.87
CA GLU A 106 -5.18 -19.30 -7.32
C GLU A 106 -6.54 -19.92 -7.70
N LEU A 107 -7.11 -20.77 -6.83
CA LEU A 107 -8.35 -21.51 -7.07
C LEU A 107 -9.59 -20.71 -6.70
N MET A 108 -9.49 -19.84 -5.70
CA MET A 108 -10.61 -19.09 -5.17
C MET A 108 -10.16 -17.71 -4.68
N ARG A 109 -10.87 -16.68 -5.15
CA ARG A 109 -10.66 -15.30 -4.72
C ARG A 109 -12.00 -14.60 -4.56
N ARG A 110 -12.21 -13.98 -3.39
CA ARG A 110 -13.32 -13.03 -3.17
C ARG A 110 -13.05 -11.74 -3.93
N LYS A 111 -14.12 -11.07 -4.38
CA LYS A 111 -14.00 -9.75 -5.06
C LYS A 111 -13.52 -8.67 -4.12
N GLU A 112 -13.87 -8.79 -2.83
CA GLU A 112 -13.47 -7.85 -1.80
C GLU A 112 -12.06 -8.17 -1.31
N ASP A 113 -11.18 -7.18 -1.25
CA ASP A 113 -9.84 -7.37 -0.66
C ASP A 113 -9.86 -7.36 0.87
N ASN A 114 -10.82 -6.64 1.47
CA ASN A 114 -11.11 -6.63 2.90
C ASN A 114 -12.54 -6.13 3.18
N ILE A 115 -12.96 -6.24 4.45
CA ILE A 115 -14.22 -5.68 4.96
C ILE A 115 -13.90 -4.77 6.16
N LEU A 116 -14.32 -3.50 6.10
CA LEU A 116 -14.34 -2.63 7.27
C LEU A 116 -15.48 -3.06 8.22
N TRP A 117 -15.15 -3.87 9.22
CA TRP A 117 -16.11 -4.42 10.17
C TRP A 117 -16.68 -3.35 11.09
N ALA A 118 -15.83 -2.49 11.66
CA ALA A 118 -16.23 -1.35 12.47
C ALA A 118 -15.17 -0.25 12.50
N LEU A 119 -15.65 0.98 12.70
CA LEU A 119 -14.86 2.16 13.00
C LEU A 119 -15.37 2.74 14.33
N PHE A 120 -14.46 2.92 15.27
CA PHE A 120 -14.69 3.40 16.63
C PHE A 120 -14.07 4.79 16.81
N LYS A 121 -14.68 5.65 17.62
CA LYS A 121 -14.16 7.01 17.84
C LYS A 121 -12.90 7.00 18.71
N GLY A 122 -12.75 5.97 19.54
CA GLY A 122 -11.57 5.76 20.35
C GLY A 122 -11.48 4.32 20.87
N PRO A 123 -10.39 3.99 21.57
CA PRO A 123 -10.16 2.66 22.13
C PRO A 123 -11.19 2.25 23.18
N ASP A 124 -11.79 3.19 23.92
CA ASP A 124 -12.80 2.91 24.94
C ASP A 124 -14.09 2.28 24.39
N ASP A 125 -14.40 2.54 23.11
CA ASP A 125 -15.56 1.94 22.45
C ASP A 125 -15.32 0.46 22.10
N VAL A 126 -14.07 -0.02 22.15
CA VAL A 126 -13.67 -1.38 21.80
C VAL A 126 -13.79 -2.30 23.03
N THR A 127 -15.03 -2.68 23.34
CA THR A 127 -15.32 -3.57 24.46
C THR A 127 -14.88 -5.02 24.21
N LYS A 128 -14.73 -5.82 25.29
CA LYS A 128 -14.49 -7.28 25.18
C LYS A 128 -15.52 -7.99 24.30
N ARG A 129 -16.80 -7.60 24.41
CA ARG A 129 -17.90 -8.13 23.58
C ARG A 129 -17.73 -7.78 22.11
N THR A 130 -17.22 -6.59 21.81
CA THR A 130 -16.91 -6.14 20.45
C THR A 130 -15.82 -7.02 19.85
N ILE A 131 -14.74 -7.27 20.60
CA ILE A 131 -13.62 -8.12 20.18
C ILE A 131 -14.10 -9.55 19.91
N ASP A 132 -14.86 -10.15 20.84
CA ASP A 132 -15.38 -11.51 20.69
C ASP A 132 -16.29 -11.65 19.46
N ARG A 133 -17.11 -10.62 19.16
CA ARG A 133 -17.93 -10.59 17.94
C ARG A 133 -17.10 -10.46 16.66
N ALA A 134 -16.06 -9.64 16.68
CA ALA A 134 -15.16 -9.47 15.54
C ALA A 134 -14.44 -10.79 15.23
N ILE A 135 -13.94 -11.50 16.25
CA ILE A 135 -13.32 -12.83 16.10
C ILE A 135 -14.32 -13.84 15.52
N ALA A 136 -15.56 -13.87 16.04
CA ALA A 136 -16.58 -14.78 15.54
C ALA A 136 -16.94 -14.49 14.07
N ASP A 137 -17.11 -13.22 13.69
CA ASP A 137 -17.39 -12.84 12.30
C ASP A 137 -16.17 -13.08 11.39
N ALA A 138 -14.94 -12.89 11.88
CA ALA A 138 -13.71 -13.23 11.15
C ALA A 138 -13.65 -14.72 10.82
N ALA A 139 -13.87 -15.60 11.81
CA ALA A 139 -13.88 -17.04 11.60
C ALA A 139 -14.99 -17.52 10.65
N ARG A 140 -16.14 -16.81 10.57
CA ARG A 140 -17.16 -17.06 9.54
C ARG A 140 -16.67 -16.65 8.17
N TYR A 141 -16.05 -15.48 8.09
CA TYR A 141 -15.55 -14.95 6.83
C TYR A 141 -14.45 -15.82 6.24
N TRP A 142 -13.51 -16.28 7.07
CA TRP A 142 -12.44 -17.19 6.69
C TRP A 142 -12.98 -18.49 6.12
N ARG A 143 -13.94 -19.16 6.79
CA ARG A 143 -14.61 -20.36 6.27
C ARG A 143 -15.30 -20.13 4.92
N VAL A 144 -16.01 -19.01 4.78
CA VAL A 144 -16.69 -18.64 3.52
C VAL A 144 -15.68 -18.33 2.41
N SER A 145 -14.52 -17.78 2.74
CA SER A 145 -13.47 -17.42 1.77
C SER A 145 -12.48 -18.55 1.45
N SER A 146 -12.42 -19.58 2.29
CA SER A 146 -11.53 -20.73 2.10
C SER A 146 -12.02 -21.61 0.96
N ALA A 147 -11.09 -22.03 0.10
CA ALA A 147 -11.33 -22.98 -0.99
C ALA A 147 -11.68 -24.39 -0.47
N LEU A 148 -11.26 -24.73 0.76
CA LEU A 148 -11.49 -26.05 1.35
C LEU A 148 -12.82 -26.18 2.09
N ASP A 149 -13.36 -25.07 2.62
CA ASP A 149 -14.59 -25.07 3.43
C ASP A 149 -15.77 -24.49 2.63
N GLY A 150 -15.64 -23.27 2.13
CA GLY A 150 -16.71 -22.54 1.45
C GLY A 150 -17.86 -22.09 2.36
N GLY A 151 -17.83 -22.43 3.65
CA GLY A 151 -18.72 -21.94 4.70
C GLY A 151 -20.17 -22.43 4.59
N SER A 152 -20.87 -22.42 5.72
CA SER A 152 -22.30 -22.77 5.77
C SER A 152 -23.19 -21.66 5.19
N ARG A 153 -24.42 -21.98 4.79
CA ARG A 153 -25.42 -20.98 4.36
C ARG A 153 -25.60 -19.81 5.35
N PRO A 154 -25.76 -20.02 6.68
CA PRO A 154 -25.86 -18.90 7.61
C PRO A 154 -24.56 -18.08 7.70
N ASP A 155 -23.39 -18.70 7.55
CA ASP A 155 -22.12 -17.97 7.49
C ASP A 155 -22.07 -17.06 6.25
N ARG A 156 -22.49 -17.56 5.08
CA ARG A 156 -22.56 -16.78 3.84
C ARG A 156 -23.50 -15.58 3.97
N LEU A 157 -24.73 -15.80 4.45
CA LEU A 157 -25.68 -14.71 4.70
C LEU A 157 -25.12 -13.66 5.67
N ARG A 158 -24.43 -14.11 6.71
CA ARG A 158 -23.77 -13.20 7.65
C ARG A 158 -22.66 -12.39 6.99
N VAL A 159 -21.83 -13.01 6.15
CA VAL A 159 -20.76 -12.34 5.40
C VAL A 159 -21.34 -11.34 4.39
N ASP A 160 -22.37 -11.71 3.64
CA ASP A 160 -23.02 -10.82 2.67
C ASP A 160 -23.60 -9.57 3.36
N TYR A 161 -24.18 -9.75 4.55
CA TYR A 161 -24.60 -8.63 5.40
C TYR A 161 -23.42 -7.73 5.81
N LEU A 162 -22.28 -8.30 6.18
CA LEU A 162 -21.08 -7.54 6.55
C LEU A 162 -20.53 -6.73 5.37
N VAL A 163 -20.47 -7.33 4.18
CA VAL A 163 -20.06 -6.66 2.93
C VAL A 163 -20.99 -5.50 2.61
N LEU A 164 -22.31 -5.74 2.61
CA LEU A 164 -23.31 -4.71 2.35
C LEU A 164 -23.21 -3.56 3.37
N ARG A 165 -23.02 -3.89 4.65
CA ARG A 165 -22.87 -2.89 5.71
C ARG A 165 -21.60 -2.06 5.54
N ALA A 166 -20.49 -2.66 5.12
CA ALA A 166 -19.24 -1.95 4.83
C ALA A 166 -19.43 -1.00 3.63
N GLN A 167 -20.00 -1.49 2.52
CA GLN A 167 -20.31 -0.68 1.34
C GLN A 167 -21.25 0.48 1.66
N LEU A 168 -22.28 0.25 2.48
CA LEU A 168 -23.19 1.31 2.91
C LEU A 168 -22.48 2.37 3.74
N ARG A 169 -21.57 1.98 4.64
CA ARG A 169 -20.77 2.94 5.42
C ARG A 169 -19.85 3.76 4.54
N GLU A 170 -19.18 3.13 3.57
CA GLU A 170 -18.36 3.85 2.60
C GLU A 170 -19.21 4.82 1.78
N ALA A 171 -20.40 4.40 1.33
CA ALA A 171 -21.32 5.27 0.61
C ALA A 171 -21.82 6.44 1.47
N ILE A 172 -22.13 6.23 2.75
CA ILE A 172 -22.53 7.29 3.69
C ILE A 172 -21.36 8.22 3.99
N ALA A 173 -20.15 7.68 4.19
CA ALA A 173 -18.95 8.49 4.40
C ALA A 173 -18.68 9.38 3.19
N ARG A 174 -18.77 8.82 1.97
CA ARG A 174 -18.71 9.57 0.71
C ARG A 174 -19.82 10.61 0.62
N ARG A 175 -21.06 10.29 1.01
CA ARG A 175 -22.20 11.22 1.00
C ARG A 175 -22.08 12.35 2.03
N SER A 176 -21.53 12.08 3.21
CA SER A 176 -21.22 13.09 4.24
C SER A 176 -20.15 14.05 3.72
N TRP A 177 -19.16 13.54 2.99
CA TRP A 177 -18.16 14.34 2.28
C TRP A 177 -18.79 15.20 1.18
N ILE A 178 -19.69 14.62 0.37
CA ILE A 178 -20.48 15.34 -0.65
C ILE A 178 -21.41 16.39 -0.01
N GLY A 179 -22.00 16.11 1.15
CA GLY A 179 -22.84 17.07 1.89
C GLY A 179 -22.08 18.26 2.46
N LYS A 180 -20.78 18.11 2.75
CA LYS A 180 -19.87 19.23 3.05
C LYS A 180 -19.51 20.00 1.78
N LEU A 181 -19.32 19.32 0.65
CA LEU A 181 -19.12 19.93 -0.67
C LEU A 181 -20.34 20.72 -1.17
N VAL A 182 -21.59 20.31 -0.87
CA VAL A 182 -22.81 21.02 -1.33
C VAL A 182 -23.01 22.41 -0.68
N LYS A 183 -22.33 22.74 0.43
CA LYS A 183 -22.33 24.12 0.96
C LYS A 183 -21.41 25.08 0.20
N ILE A 184 -20.64 24.59 -0.76
CA ILE A 184 -19.79 25.39 -1.64
C ILE A 184 -20.15 25.01 -3.09
N GLY A 185 -21.04 25.79 -3.70
CA GLY A 185 -21.21 25.90 -5.16
C GLY A 185 -21.43 24.61 -5.97
N VAL A 186 -22.68 24.35 -6.34
CA VAL A 186 -23.17 23.27 -7.24
C VAL A 186 -22.27 22.98 -8.45
N SER A 187 -21.97 21.69 -8.74
CA SER A 187 -21.86 21.20 -10.13
C SER A 187 -22.01 19.66 -10.33
N LEU A 188 -22.95 19.32 -11.21
CA LEU A 188 -23.11 18.14 -12.09
C LEU A 188 -23.22 16.68 -11.60
N VAL A 189 -22.66 16.25 -10.47
CA VAL A 189 -22.60 14.79 -10.16
C VAL A 189 -23.95 14.19 -9.75
N ALA A 190 -24.89 15.00 -9.25
CA ALA A 190 -26.19 14.52 -8.76
C ALA A 190 -27.13 13.99 -9.87
N VAL A 191 -26.87 14.33 -11.14
CA VAL A 191 -27.67 13.84 -12.28
C VAL A 191 -27.31 12.38 -12.63
N ILE A 192 -26.06 11.97 -12.37
CA ILE A 192 -25.54 10.63 -12.71
C ILE A 192 -26.15 9.53 -11.81
N SER A 193 -26.40 9.85 -10.53
CA SER A 193 -26.99 8.90 -9.59
C SER A 193 -28.48 8.67 -9.84
N PHE A 194 -29.19 9.69 -10.35
CA PHE A 194 -30.62 9.59 -10.67
C PHE A 194 -30.87 8.77 -11.96
N LEU A 195 -29.96 8.86 -12.95
CA LEU A 195 -30.04 8.05 -14.18
C LEU A 195 -29.71 6.57 -13.96
N SER A 196 -28.88 6.25 -12.96
CA SER A 196 -28.52 4.86 -12.62
C SER A 196 -29.72 4.05 -12.10
N ALA A 197 -30.66 4.69 -11.41
CA ALA A 197 -31.91 4.06 -10.94
C ALA A 197 -32.92 3.80 -12.08
N ILE A 198 -32.88 4.60 -13.16
CA ILE A 198 -33.76 4.42 -14.32
C ILE A 198 -33.22 3.32 -15.26
N ALA A 199 -31.90 3.15 -15.36
CA ALA A 199 -31.29 2.09 -16.17
C ALA A 199 -31.61 0.68 -15.65
N THR A 200 -31.80 0.50 -14.33
CA THR A 200 -32.18 -0.78 -13.73
C THR A 200 -33.62 -1.21 -14.09
N LEU A 201 -34.48 -0.25 -14.46
CA LEU A 201 -35.85 -0.50 -14.93
C LEU A 201 -35.93 -0.80 -16.44
N ALA A 202 -34.89 -0.46 -17.22
CA ALA A 202 -34.88 -0.58 -18.68
C ALA A 202 -34.15 -1.81 -19.24
N GLY A 203 -33.65 -2.70 -18.38
CA GLY A 203 -33.11 -4.01 -18.80
C GLY A 203 -31.80 -3.97 -19.59
N THR A 204 -31.00 -2.90 -19.49
CA THR A 204 -29.66 -2.86 -20.07
C THR A 204 -28.59 -3.20 -19.03
N SER A 205 -27.63 -4.05 -19.41
CA SER A 205 -26.59 -4.51 -18.48
C SER A 205 -25.52 -3.42 -18.23
N VAL A 206 -25.11 -3.27 -16.96
CA VAL A 206 -24.09 -2.32 -16.49
C VAL A 206 -22.78 -2.33 -17.31
N PRO A 207 -22.29 -3.47 -17.85
CA PRO A 207 -21.06 -3.47 -18.66
C PRO A 207 -21.15 -2.67 -19.96
N GLN A 208 -22.32 -2.62 -20.62
CA GLN A 208 -22.51 -1.86 -21.87
C GLN A 208 -22.68 -0.35 -21.64
N LEU A 209 -23.14 0.05 -20.45
CA LEU A 209 -23.23 1.45 -20.06
C LEU A 209 -21.85 2.00 -19.61
N TRP A 210 -21.04 1.15 -18.95
CA TRP A 210 -19.67 1.49 -18.53
C TRP A 210 -18.75 1.75 -19.73
N SER A 211 -18.81 0.88 -20.75
CA SER A 211 -18.06 1.01 -22.01
C SER A 211 -18.51 2.16 -22.92
N ARG A 212 -19.70 2.73 -22.67
CA ARG A 212 -20.19 3.96 -23.33
C ARG A 212 -19.85 5.25 -22.58
N MET A 213 -19.60 5.18 -21.27
CA MET A 213 -19.27 6.34 -20.43
C MET A 213 -17.76 6.52 -20.20
N HIS A 214 -16.99 5.43 -20.29
CA HIS A 214 -15.56 5.48 -20.50
C HIS A 214 -15.35 5.01 -21.94
N PRO A 215 -15.13 5.88 -22.93
CA PRO A 215 -14.57 5.41 -24.18
C PRO A 215 -13.37 4.54 -23.82
N SER A 216 -13.20 3.37 -24.46
CA SER A 216 -11.92 2.65 -24.41
C SER A 216 -10.85 3.71 -24.53
N ALA A 217 -10.00 3.82 -23.49
CA ALA A 217 -8.86 4.72 -23.54
C ALA A 217 -8.26 4.56 -24.93
N ASP A 218 -8.15 5.65 -25.69
CA ASP A 218 -7.29 5.63 -26.87
C ASP A 218 -6.01 4.93 -26.42
N ALA A 219 -5.70 3.81 -27.09
CA ALA A 219 -4.95 2.69 -26.53
C ALA A 219 -3.46 2.95 -26.25
N GLY A 220 -3.06 4.22 -26.11
CA GLY A 220 -1.73 4.65 -25.73
C GLY A 220 -1.64 4.90 -24.23
N MET A 221 -0.73 4.19 -23.56
CA MET A 221 -0.17 4.63 -22.28
C MET A 221 0.61 5.94 -22.55
N PRO A 222 0.17 7.10 -22.05
CA PRO A 222 0.86 8.37 -22.29
C PRO A 222 2.28 8.30 -21.74
N VAL A 223 3.22 8.94 -22.44
CA VAL A 223 4.63 8.98 -22.05
C VAL A 223 4.96 10.38 -21.54
N THR A 224 5.47 10.47 -20.32
CA THR A 224 6.07 11.68 -19.75
C THR A 224 7.57 11.46 -19.72
N ALA A 225 8.31 12.22 -20.52
CA ALA A 225 9.76 12.12 -20.61
C ALA A 225 10.39 13.51 -20.56
N GLY A 226 11.55 13.61 -19.92
CA GLY A 226 12.27 14.88 -19.80
C GLY A 226 13.41 14.81 -18.78
N TRP A 227 14.38 15.72 -18.94
CA TRP A 227 15.44 15.93 -17.97
C TRP A 227 15.25 17.30 -17.34
N TYR A 228 15.03 17.33 -16.03
CA TYR A 228 14.77 18.53 -15.25
C TYR A 228 15.90 18.76 -14.24
N THR A 229 16.06 19.97 -13.73
CA THR A 229 17.09 20.25 -12.72
C THR A 229 16.59 21.22 -11.65
N PHE A 230 17.01 20.99 -10.41
CA PHE A 230 16.95 21.98 -9.33
C PHE A 230 18.05 23.04 -9.45
N CYS A 231 19.03 22.82 -10.33
CA CYS A 231 20.31 23.48 -10.39
C CYS A 231 20.50 24.22 -11.73
N PRO A 232 19.71 25.30 -11.98
CA PRO A 232 19.71 25.99 -13.27
C PRO A 232 21.07 26.60 -13.64
N GLN A 233 21.98 26.76 -12.67
CA GLN A 233 23.29 27.38 -12.87
C GLN A 233 24.36 26.41 -13.40
N ASP A 234 24.10 25.09 -13.34
CA ASP A 234 25.12 24.08 -13.60
C ASP A 234 25.33 23.81 -15.10
N GLY A 235 24.50 24.40 -15.96
CA GLY A 235 24.69 24.36 -17.42
C GLY A 235 24.58 22.96 -18.03
N THR A 236 23.96 22.01 -17.31
CA THR A 236 23.84 20.59 -17.69
C THR A 236 23.00 20.36 -18.94
N GLY A 237 22.21 21.36 -19.36
CA GLY A 237 21.23 21.24 -20.44
C GLY A 237 19.88 20.68 -19.97
N ALA A 238 19.78 20.27 -18.70
CA ALA A 238 18.51 19.92 -18.06
C ALA A 238 17.60 21.16 -17.98
N SER A 239 16.30 20.94 -18.16
CA SER A 239 15.31 22.01 -18.10
C SER A 239 15.16 22.50 -16.65
N PRO A 240 15.29 23.80 -16.38
CA PRO A 240 15.02 24.35 -15.04
C PRO A 240 13.52 24.36 -14.70
N LYS A 241 12.66 23.94 -15.63
CA LYS A 241 11.20 24.05 -15.56
C LYS A 241 10.58 22.83 -14.86
N LEU A 242 10.89 22.65 -13.58
CA LEU A 242 10.27 21.60 -12.75
C LEU A 242 8.72 21.68 -12.71
N LEU A 243 8.15 22.85 -13.00
CA LEU A 243 6.70 23.02 -13.15
C LEU A 243 6.13 22.32 -14.38
N ASP A 244 6.92 22.11 -15.44
CA ASP A 244 6.50 21.34 -16.60
C ASP A 244 6.33 19.85 -16.25
N LEU A 245 7.18 19.31 -15.38
CA LEU A 245 6.99 17.98 -14.81
C LEU A 245 5.68 17.89 -14.01
N LEU A 246 5.40 18.86 -13.14
CA LEU A 246 4.14 18.92 -12.40
C LEU A 246 2.92 18.99 -13.35
N TYR A 247 3.03 19.78 -14.42
CA TYR A 247 2.01 19.90 -15.45
C TYR A 247 1.75 18.55 -16.12
N ASP A 248 2.80 17.84 -16.54
CA ASP A 248 2.67 16.56 -17.24
C ASP A 248 2.07 15.47 -16.34
N ILE A 249 2.49 15.41 -15.08
CA ILE A 249 1.90 14.50 -14.09
C ILE A 249 0.41 14.80 -13.93
N ARG A 250 0.05 16.09 -13.81
CA ARG A 250 -1.33 16.49 -13.57
C ARG A 250 -2.24 16.23 -14.76
N GLN A 251 -1.78 16.43 -15.99
CA GLN A 251 -2.55 16.10 -17.21
C GLN A 251 -2.89 14.61 -17.31
N ASN A 252 -2.07 13.78 -16.66
CA ASN A 252 -2.24 12.33 -16.62
C ASN A 252 -2.86 11.83 -15.31
N ALA A 253 -3.36 12.72 -14.43
CA ALA A 253 -4.04 12.33 -13.20
C ALA A 253 -5.21 11.37 -13.46
N GLY A 254 -5.28 10.29 -12.67
CA GLY A 254 -6.26 9.22 -12.82
C GLY A 254 -5.94 8.19 -13.91
N LYS A 255 -4.81 8.33 -14.62
CA LYS A 255 -4.35 7.40 -15.66
C LYS A 255 -3.08 6.67 -15.22
N VAL A 256 -2.74 5.62 -15.96
CA VAL A 256 -1.40 5.04 -15.94
C VAL A 256 -0.60 5.71 -17.06
N ALA A 257 0.55 6.27 -16.72
CA ALA A 257 1.48 6.89 -17.66
C ALA A 257 2.86 6.23 -17.53
N PHE A 258 3.60 6.16 -18.64
CA PHE A 258 4.98 5.73 -18.64
C PHE A 258 5.88 6.94 -18.38
N PHE A 259 6.73 6.86 -17.37
CA PHE A 259 7.70 7.89 -17.04
C PHE A 259 9.09 7.50 -17.55
N ASP A 260 9.79 8.46 -18.12
CA ASP A 260 11.21 8.40 -18.46
C ASP A 260 11.81 9.76 -18.11
N VAL A 261 11.86 10.04 -16.81
CA VAL A 261 12.17 11.34 -16.24
C VAL A 261 13.43 11.25 -15.40
N GLN A 262 14.35 12.18 -15.63
CA GLN A 262 15.51 12.41 -14.78
C GLN A 262 15.41 13.80 -14.15
N VAL A 263 15.77 13.91 -12.88
CA VAL A 263 15.80 15.19 -12.16
C VAL A 263 17.14 15.35 -11.47
N ASP A 264 17.96 16.28 -11.96
CA ASP A 264 19.24 16.64 -11.34
C ASP A 264 18.98 17.42 -10.03
N VAL A 265 19.51 16.87 -8.95
CA VAL A 265 19.28 17.32 -7.57
C VAL A 265 20.57 17.71 -6.86
N ALA A 266 21.71 17.79 -7.54
CA ALA A 266 23.03 17.96 -6.93
C ALA A 266 23.10 19.13 -5.94
N CYS A 267 22.57 20.30 -6.31
CA CYS A 267 22.57 21.53 -5.51
C CYS A 267 21.59 21.52 -4.33
N VAL A 268 20.61 20.61 -4.31
CA VAL A 268 19.64 20.46 -3.21
C VAL A 268 19.94 19.26 -2.31
N MET A 269 20.99 18.50 -2.60
CA MET A 269 21.45 17.41 -1.76
C MET A 269 21.83 17.90 -0.36
N GLY A 270 21.23 17.28 0.67
CA GLY A 270 21.46 17.64 2.07
C GLY A 270 20.70 18.89 2.54
N THR A 271 19.93 19.55 1.69
CA THR A 271 19.05 20.64 2.11
C THR A 271 17.88 20.09 2.92
N ALA A 272 17.45 20.83 3.95
CA ALA A 272 16.27 20.46 4.73
C ALA A 272 15.01 20.68 3.88
N PHE A 273 14.05 19.75 3.95
CA PHE A 273 12.78 19.90 3.26
C PHE A 273 12.01 21.11 3.79
N ASP A 274 11.66 22.03 2.90
CA ASP A 274 10.89 23.23 3.20
C ASP A 274 9.68 23.32 2.25
N PRO A 275 8.46 23.01 2.72
CA PRO A 275 7.26 23.08 1.88
C PRO A 275 6.88 24.51 1.49
N ALA A 276 7.46 25.54 2.10
CA ALA A 276 7.24 26.94 1.74
C ALA A 276 8.16 27.43 0.62
N ALA A 277 9.24 26.71 0.31
CA ALA A 277 10.13 27.03 -0.81
C ALA A 277 9.42 26.85 -2.16
N ALA A 278 9.87 27.59 -3.18
CA ALA A 278 9.29 27.53 -4.53
C ALA A 278 9.27 26.10 -5.08
N VAL A 279 10.39 25.38 -4.92
CA VAL A 279 10.47 23.94 -5.10
C VAL A 279 11.32 23.36 -3.98
N SER A 280 10.90 22.26 -3.36
CA SER A 280 11.69 21.51 -2.39
C SER A 280 11.56 20.01 -2.62
N ARG A 281 12.48 19.25 -2.03
CA ARG A 281 12.64 17.82 -2.22
C ARG A 281 12.81 17.14 -0.86
N LYS A 282 12.12 16.02 -0.69
CA LYS A 282 12.31 15.10 0.45
C LYS A 282 12.57 13.70 -0.08
N ALA A 283 13.79 13.23 0.09
CA ALA A 283 14.17 11.85 -0.16
C ALA A 283 14.01 11.02 1.13
N GLU A 284 13.27 9.93 1.03
CA GLU A 284 13.16 8.90 2.06
C GLU A 284 13.67 7.57 1.49
N GLU A 285 13.81 6.54 2.32
CA GLU A 285 14.37 5.25 1.90
C GLU A 285 13.63 4.64 0.69
N ARG A 286 12.31 4.87 0.57
CA ARG A 286 11.45 4.21 -0.43
C ARG A 286 10.39 5.14 -1.02
N SER A 287 10.61 6.43 -0.89
CA SER A 287 9.69 7.47 -1.34
C SER A 287 10.45 8.73 -1.65
N LEU A 288 9.96 9.44 -2.65
CA LEU A 288 10.51 10.72 -3.06
C LEU A 288 9.35 11.72 -3.16
N THR A 289 9.45 12.84 -2.46
CA THR A 289 8.44 13.90 -2.52
C THR A 289 9.04 15.17 -3.07
N TYR A 290 8.45 15.69 -4.13
CA TYR A 290 8.66 17.05 -4.63
C TYR A 290 7.53 17.94 -4.13
N SER A 291 7.86 19.09 -3.52
CA SER A 291 6.88 20.12 -3.18
C SER A 291 7.07 21.34 -4.06
N PHE A 292 5.97 21.93 -4.48
CA PHE A 292 5.89 23.13 -5.30
C PHE A 292 5.15 24.18 -4.49
N GLY A 293 5.87 25.16 -3.95
CA GLY A 293 5.30 26.21 -3.11
C GLY A 293 4.46 27.21 -3.91
N PRO A 294 3.52 27.90 -3.25
CA PRO A 294 2.70 28.94 -3.90
C PRO A 294 3.51 30.21 -4.25
N GLY A 295 4.70 30.39 -3.67
CA GLY A 295 5.57 31.54 -3.90
C GLY A 295 6.57 31.32 -5.03
N GLN A 296 6.62 32.24 -5.99
CA GLN A 296 7.56 32.32 -7.11
C GLN A 296 7.38 31.38 -8.31
N ALA A 297 6.33 30.54 -8.36
CA ALA A 297 5.86 29.95 -9.62
C ALA A 297 5.27 31.04 -10.53
N GLY A 298 6.14 31.91 -11.04
CA GLY A 298 5.78 32.99 -11.96
C GLY A 298 5.33 32.40 -13.29
N GLN A 299 4.48 33.13 -14.01
CA GLN A 299 3.93 32.76 -15.32
C GLN A 299 4.97 32.40 -16.42
N ASN A 300 6.26 32.49 -16.14
CA ASN A 300 7.35 32.24 -17.09
C ASN A 300 8.05 30.88 -16.93
N ASP A 301 7.65 30.06 -15.95
CA ASP A 301 8.33 28.81 -15.61
C ASP A 301 7.83 27.57 -16.36
N THR A 302 6.84 27.73 -17.25
CA THR A 302 6.44 26.66 -18.19
C THR A 302 6.95 26.96 -19.60
N ASP A 303 7.31 25.95 -20.38
CA ASP A 303 7.64 26.15 -21.79
C ASP A 303 6.50 26.81 -22.56
N GLY A 304 6.82 27.87 -23.32
CA GLY A 304 5.84 28.72 -24.01
C GLY A 304 5.02 28.01 -25.11
N GLU A 305 5.36 26.76 -25.43
CA GLU A 305 4.58 25.89 -26.31
C GLU A 305 3.40 25.22 -25.60
N ARG A 306 3.38 25.22 -24.26
CA ARG A 306 2.30 24.61 -23.48
C ARG A 306 1.09 25.53 -23.39
N PRO A 307 -0.14 25.01 -23.50
CA PRO A 307 -1.34 25.82 -23.31
C PRO A 307 -1.30 26.51 -21.94
N PRO A 308 -1.58 27.82 -21.88
CA PRO A 308 -1.54 28.55 -20.62
C PRO A 308 -2.58 27.96 -19.65
N MET A 309 -2.12 27.39 -18.54
CA MET A 309 -2.99 27.07 -17.42
C MET A 309 -3.30 28.33 -16.62
N ARG A 310 -4.51 28.42 -16.07
CA ARG A 310 -4.84 29.54 -15.18
C ARG A 310 -3.92 29.48 -13.95
N PRO A 311 -3.28 30.59 -13.54
CA PRO A 311 -2.58 30.68 -12.26
C PRO A 311 -3.52 30.19 -11.14
N GLY A 312 -3.04 29.29 -10.28
CA GLY A 312 -3.85 28.63 -9.25
C GLY A 312 -4.50 27.31 -9.66
N GLN A 313 -4.49 26.94 -10.95
CA GLN A 313 -4.82 25.58 -11.33
C GLN A 313 -3.64 24.65 -11.03
N LEU A 314 -2.42 25.00 -11.46
CA LEU A 314 -1.28 24.08 -11.39
C LEU A 314 -0.77 23.85 -9.96
N VAL A 315 -0.70 24.91 -9.18
CA VAL A 315 -0.26 24.92 -7.78
C VAL A 315 -1.42 25.48 -6.94
N ALA A 316 -1.89 24.71 -5.96
CA ALA A 316 -2.96 25.17 -5.06
C ALA A 316 -2.44 26.24 -4.09
N GLU A 317 -3.32 26.88 -3.31
CA GLU A 317 -2.95 27.95 -2.38
C GLU A 317 -1.90 27.54 -1.36
N ASN A 318 -1.92 26.28 -0.90
CA ASN A 318 -0.89 25.72 0.00
C ASN A 318 0.15 24.87 -0.74
N GLY A 319 0.30 25.04 -2.05
CA GLY A 319 1.26 24.33 -2.86
C GLY A 319 0.73 23.04 -3.51
N ALA A 320 1.63 22.36 -4.21
CA ALA A 320 1.40 21.03 -4.76
C ALA A 320 2.50 20.07 -4.28
N PHE A 321 2.13 18.81 -4.08
CA PHE A 321 3.03 17.75 -3.63
C PHE A 321 2.95 16.59 -4.62
N VAL A 322 4.09 16.18 -5.17
CA VAL A 322 4.22 14.97 -5.97
C VAL A 322 4.99 13.96 -5.15
N THR A 323 4.34 12.87 -4.74
CA THR A 323 4.99 11.78 -4.02
C THR A 323 5.11 10.56 -4.92
N VAL A 324 6.34 10.09 -5.12
CA VAL A 324 6.66 8.90 -5.89
C VAL A 324 6.99 7.78 -4.91
N LEU A 325 6.31 6.66 -5.07
CA LEU A 325 6.49 5.48 -4.22
C LEU A 325 7.28 4.41 -4.98
N ASP A 326 8.27 3.83 -4.32
CA ASP A 326 8.99 2.65 -4.80
C ASP A 326 8.05 1.43 -4.92
N ASP A 327 8.33 0.52 -5.86
CA ASP A 327 7.56 -0.72 -6.06
C ASP A 327 7.95 -1.79 -5.03
N ARG A 328 7.48 -1.59 -3.79
CA ARG A 328 7.78 -2.48 -2.66
C ARG A 328 7.46 -3.95 -2.88
N ASP A 329 6.46 -4.24 -3.70
CA ASP A 329 5.94 -5.59 -3.90
C ASP A 329 6.41 -6.20 -5.24
N VAL A 330 7.29 -5.50 -5.98
CA VAL A 330 7.78 -5.90 -7.31
C VAL A 330 6.61 -6.29 -8.23
N ARG A 331 5.54 -5.50 -8.19
CA ARG A 331 4.34 -5.73 -9.01
C ARG A 331 4.62 -5.51 -10.48
N ASN A 332 5.63 -4.69 -10.78
CA ASN A 332 5.97 -4.30 -12.12
C ASN A 332 7.49 -4.26 -12.32
N ALA A 333 8.02 -5.24 -13.06
CA ALA A 333 9.45 -5.34 -13.34
C ALA A 333 10.02 -4.15 -14.16
N LEU A 334 9.15 -3.33 -14.78
CA LEU A 334 9.56 -2.17 -15.55
C LEU A 334 9.61 -0.88 -14.73
N THR A 335 8.86 -0.79 -13.62
CA THR A 335 8.80 0.41 -12.79
C THR A 335 10.03 0.49 -11.89
N ARG A 336 10.74 1.61 -11.94
CA ARG A 336 11.95 1.87 -11.17
C ARG A 336 11.92 3.30 -10.65
N LEU A 337 12.28 3.45 -9.38
CA LEU A 337 12.57 4.72 -8.75
C LEU A 337 14.02 4.69 -8.28
N GLY A 338 14.90 5.43 -8.96
CA GLY A 338 16.27 5.67 -8.53
C GLY A 338 16.34 6.97 -7.75
N ILE A 339 16.55 6.90 -6.43
CA ILE A 339 16.71 8.11 -5.60
C ILE A 339 18.21 8.40 -5.48
N ASN A 340 18.66 9.56 -5.94
CA ASN A 340 20.09 9.89 -6.05
C ASN A 340 20.88 8.83 -6.84
N ALA A 341 20.31 8.34 -7.95
CA ALA A 341 21.04 7.55 -8.93
C ALA A 341 22.33 8.28 -9.33
N GLU A 342 23.44 7.53 -9.37
CA GLU A 342 24.78 8.07 -9.63
C GLU A 342 25.24 9.20 -8.69
N GLY A 343 24.54 9.37 -7.56
CA GLY A 343 24.82 10.34 -6.51
C GLY A 343 24.21 11.73 -6.71
N VAL A 344 23.61 12.01 -7.87
CA VAL A 344 23.18 13.37 -8.25
C VAL A 344 21.81 13.46 -8.93
N ASP A 345 21.23 12.36 -9.40
CA ASP A 345 19.96 12.39 -10.14
C ASP A 345 18.86 11.57 -9.47
N ASP A 346 17.61 12.04 -9.54
CA ASP A 346 16.44 11.20 -9.33
C ASP A 346 15.92 10.66 -10.66
N GLU A 347 15.76 9.34 -10.75
CA GLU A 347 15.28 8.64 -11.93
C GLU A 347 13.89 8.06 -11.70
N LEU A 348 12.92 8.47 -12.50
CA LEU A 348 11.57 7.92 -12.54
C LEU A 348 11.40 7.21 -13.89
N TYR A 349 11.49 5.89 -13.89
CA TYR A 349 11.39 5.08 -15.10
C TYR A 349 10.27 4.06 -15.01
N GLY A 350 9.50 3.90 -16.08
CA GLY A 350 8.45 2.89 -16.20
C GLY A 350 7.04 3.39 -15.89
N PRO A 351 6.06 2.47 -15.84
CA PRO A 351 4.66 2.82 -15.69
C PRO A 351 4.31 3.20 -14.23
N TYR A 352 3.59 4.31 -14.06
CA TYR A 352 3.05 4.77 -12.78
C TYR A 352 1.56 5.07 -12.90
N LEU A 353 0.77 4.63 -11.91
CA LEU A 353 -0.59 5.11 -11.68
C LEU A 353 -0.53 6.43 -10.91
N ILE A 354 -1.13 7.47 -11.48
CA ILE A 354 -1.16 8.81 -10.90
C ILE A 354 -2.50 8.99 -10.17
N LYS A 355 -2.45 9.03 -8.83
CA LYS A 355 -3.60 9.33 -8.00
C LYS A 355 -3.56 10.79 -7.59
N ALA A 356 -4.61 11.54 -7.90
CA ALA A 356 -4.77 12.89 -7.39
C ALA A 356 -5.64 12.84 -6.13
N ASP A 357 -5.07 13.31 -5.03
CA ASP A 357 -5.76 13.55 -3.76
C ASP A 357 -5.80 15.06 -3.53
N GLY A 358 -6.99 15.60 -3.29
CA GLY A 358 -7.18 17.02 -2.99
C GLY A 358 -7.78 17.15 -1.60
N GLU A 359 -7.01 17.68 -0.66
CA GLU A 359 -7.57 18.35 0.51
C GLU A 359 -7.78 19.83 0.15
N ASP A 360 -8.72 20.51 0.81
CA ASP A 360 -9.28 21.83 0.43
C ASP A 360 -8.26 22.96 0.17
N ALA A 361 -6.96 22.74 0.39
CA ALA A 361 -5.93 23.76 0.22
C ALA A 361 -4.61 23.30 -0.44
N ALA A 362 -4.36 22.00 -0.64
CA ALA A 362 -3.12 21.50 -1.28
C ALA A 362 -3.44 20.43 -2.33
N LEU A 363 -2.76 20.49 -3.49
CA LEU A 363 -2.83 19.44 -4.51
C LEU A 363 -1.82 18.34 -4.15
N THR A 364 -2.27 17.11 -3.94
CA THR A 364 -1.37 15.96 -3.75
C THR A 364 -1.51 14.98 -4.91
N LEU A 365 -0.38 14.61 -5.52
CA LEU A 365 -0.28 13.67 -6.62
C LEU A 365 0.61 12.52 -6.16
N THR A 366 0.06 11.31 -6.08
CA THR A 366 0.80 10.11 -5.71
C THR A 366 1.04 9.25 -6.93
N LEU A 367 2.31 8.99 -7.25
CA LEU A 367 2.75 8.08 -8.30
C LEU A 367 3.09 6.74 -7.64
N SER A 368 2.42 5.68 -8.07
CA SER A 368 2.63 4.33 -7.54
C SER A 368 2.70 3.30 -8.66
N ALA A 369 3.53 2.27 -8.50
CA ALA A 369 3.61 1.18 -9.46
C ALA A 369 2.24 0.48 -9.61
N PRO A 370 1.63 0.48 -10.82
CA PRO A 370 0.35 -0.17 -11.05
C PRO A 370 0.51 -1.68 -11.23
N THR A 371 -0.56 -2.42 -10.96
CA THR A 371 -0.75 -3.74 -11.55
C THR A 371 -1.23 -3.56 -12.99
N LEU A 372 -0.46 -4.04 -13.96
CA LEU A 372 -0.82 -3.97 -15.38
C LEU A 372 -1.59 -5.23 -15.79
N ASP A 373 -2.62 -5.05 -16.63
CA ASP A 373 -3.15 -6.16 -17.41
C ASP A 373 -2.21 -6.50 -18.58
N SER A 374 -2.51 -7.56 -19.33
CA SER A 374 -1.67 -8.01 -20.44
C SER A 374 -1.48 -6.93 -21.51
N THR A 375 -2.55 -6.19 -21.84
CA THR A 375 -2.50 -5.16 -22.89
C THR A 375 -1.65 -3.96 -22.45
N MET A 376 -1.79 -3.53 -21.20
CA MET A 376 -0.96 -2.45 -20.66
C MET A 376 0.50 -2.89 -20.46
N GLN A 377 0.74 -4.16 -20.11
CA GLN A 377 2.08 -4.72 -20.00
C GLN A 377 2.79 -4.72 -21.36
N ASP A 378 2.10 -5.12 -22.43
CA ASP A 378 2.64 -5.09 -23.79
C ASP A 378 2.96 -3.65 -24.22
N ALA A 379 2.04 -2.71 -23.95
CA ALA A 379 2.24 -1.29 -24.22
C ALA A 379 3.44 -0.71 -23.46
N ALA A 380 3.55 -0.97 -22.16
CA ALA A 380 4.68 -0.52 -21.34
C ALA A 380 6.02 -1.10 -21.83
N THR A 381 6.02 -2.37 -22.24
CA THR A 381 7.21 -3.05 -22.76
C THR A 381 7.65 -2.45 -24.10
N ALA A 382 6.70 -2.17 -24.99
CA ALA A 382 6.97 -1.51 -26.27
C ALA A 382 7.54 -0.09 -26.08
N ILE A 383 6.94 0.70 -25.18
CA ILE A 383 7.44 2.03 -24.83
C ILE A 383 8.85 1.94 -24.24
N ALA A 384 9.08 1.02 -23.28
CA ALA A 384 10.39 0.85 -22.67
C ALA A 384 11.49 0.51 -23.71
N ALA A 385 11.17 -0.35 -24.68
CA ALA A 385 12.08 -0.68 -25.78
C ALA A 385 12.37 0.55 -26.66
N GLN A 386 11.34 1.32 -27.01
CA GLN A 386 11.49 2.56 -27.78
C GLN A 386 12.36 3.60 -27.04
N ARG A 387 12.14 3.79 -25.74
CA ARG A 387 12.89 4.76 -24.93
C ARG A 387 14.35 4.33 -24.75
N ARG A 388 14.62 3.03 -24.56
CA ARG A 388 16.00 2.52 -24.53
C ARG A 388 16.74 2.79 -25.84
N ALA A 389 16.09 2.55 -26.97
CA ALA A 389 16.67 2.85 -28.28
C ALA A 389 16.89 4.36 -28.47
N ALA A 390 16.04 5.22 -27.91
CA ALA A 390 16.25 6.68 -27.94
C ALA A 390 17.48 7.07 -27.11
N HIS A 391 17.60 6.58 -25.87
CA HIS A 391 18.76 6.84 -25.00
C HIS A 391 20.09 6.35 -25.59
N GLU A 392 20.09 5.23 -26.34
CA GLU A 392 21.29 4.75 -27.03
C GLU A 392 21.76 5.68 -28.18
N ASN A 393 20.83 6.48 -28.74
CA ASN A 393 21.13 7.43 -29.81
C ASN A 393 21.41 8.84 -29.30
N ASP A 394 21.10 9.14 -28.04
CA ASP A 394 21.39 10.43 -27.45
C ASP A 394 22.92 10.58 -27.26
N PRO A 395 23.51 11.71 -27.68
CA PRO A 395 24.92 11.95 -27.47
C PRO A 395 25.20 11.96 -25.96
N PRO A 396 26.31 11.36 -25.50
CA PRO A 396 26.65 11.36 -24.09
C PRO A 396 26.67 12.80 -23.56
N PRO A 397 26.21 13.05 -22.31
CA PRO A 397 26.13 14.40 -21.77
C PRO A 397 27.50 15.10 -21.90
N ASN A 398 27.48 16.36 -22.34
CA ASN A 398 28.70 17.14 -22.49
C ASN A 398 29.42 17.23 -21.14
N GLY A 399 30.65 16.71 -21.07
CA GLY A 399 31.46 16.74 -19.85
C GLY A 399 31.51 15.44 -19.06
N VAL A 400 30.80 14.38 -19.47
CA VAL A 400 31.08 13.03 -18.94
C VAL A 400 32.50 12.66 -19.40
N PRO A 401 33.43 12.31 -18.49
CA PRO A 401 34.74 11.82 -18.86
C PRO A 401 34.54 10.67 -19.85
N GLN A 402 35.15 10.77 -21.04
CA GLN A 402 35.12 9.67 -22.02
C GLN A 402 35.37 8.37 -21.26
N PRO A 403 34.49 7.35 -21.40
CA PRO A 403 34.61 6.12 -20.63
C PRO A 403 36.05 5.65 -20.73
N ILE A 404 36.69 5.45 -19.57
CA ILE A 404 38.10 5.05 -19.51
C ILE A 404 38.20 3.82 -20.39
N LYS A 405 38.84 3.97 -21.56
CA LYS A 405 39.06 2.87 -22.49
C LYS A 405 40.09 1.98 -21.84
N LEU A 406 39.65 1.08 -20.97
CA LEU A 406 40.47 0.03 -20.43
C LEU A 406 40.88 -0.86 -21.59
N SER A 407 42.18 -0.88 -21.89
CA SER A 407 42.70 -1.81 -22.88
C SER A 407 42.48 -3.25 -22.39
N ALA A 408 42.53 -4.22 -23.31
CA ALA A 408 42.51 -5.63 -22.91
C ALA A 408 43.62 -5.97 -21.89
N ALA A 409 44.76 -5.26 -21.98
CA ALA A 409 45.85 -5.39 -21.01
C ALA A 409 45.49 -4.82 -19.63
N ASP A 410 44.76 -3.70 -19.56
CA ASP A 410 44.31 -3.11 -18.30
C ASP A 410 43.26 -3.99 -17.60
N LEU A 411 42.35 -4.58 -18.37
CA LEU A 411 41.39 -5.56 -17.85
C LEU A 411 42.10 -6.81 -17.30
N GLN A 412 43.11 -7.33 -18.03
CA GLN A 412 43.93 -8.44 -17.53
C GLN A 412 44.71 -8.07 -16.27
N ARG A 413 45.21 -6.83 -16.18
CA ARG A 413 45.95 -6.33 -15.02
C ARG A 413 45.05 -6.19 -13.79
N LEU A 414 43.82 -5.70 -13.96
CA LEU A 414 42.81 -5.62 -12.91
C LEU A 414 42.37 -7.01 -12.44
N GLN A 415 42.18 -7.96 -13.37
CA GLN A 415 41.91 -9.36 -13.03
C GLN A 415 43.07 -10.01 -12.27
N ALA A 416 44.32 -9.78 -12.69
CA ALA A 416 45.50 -10.30 -12.01
C ALA A 416 45.67 -9.72 -10.59
N LEU A 417 45.30 -8.45 -10.38
CA LEU A 417 45.30 -7.83 -9.06
C LEU A 417 44.18 -8.38 -8.16
N ALA A 418 42.99 -8.66 -8.72
CA ALA A 418 41.88 -9.26 -7.98
C ALA A 418 42.15 -10.72 -7.54
N ILE A 419 42.99 -11.45 -8.28
CA ILE A 419 43.36 -12.84 -8.00
C ILE A 419 44.59 -12.93 -7.08
N SER A 420 45.22 -11.80 -6.72
CA SER A 420 46.44 -11.81 -5.93
C SER A 420 46.19 -12.37 -4.51
N PRO A 421 46.78 -13.53 -4.13
CA PRO A 421 46.48 -14.24 -2.89
C PRO A 421 47.07 -13.58 -1.63
N ALA A 422 47.68 -12.40 -1.75
CA ALA A 422 48.38 -11.73 -0.67
C ALA A 422 47.47 -11.08 0.39
N ALA A 423 46.15 -11.00 0.19
CA ALA A 423 45.21 -10.40 1.14
C ALA A 423 44.61 -11.38 2.17
N SER A 424 44.85 -12.70 2.06
CA SER A 424 44.21 -13.71 2.93
C SER A 424 44.89 -13.92 4.30
N THR A 425 45.94 -13.18 4.66
CA THR A 425 46.63 -13.37 5.95
C THR A 425 46.19 -12.44 7.07
N ALA A 426 45.29 -11.48 6.81
CA ALA A 426 44.89 -10.47 7.82
C ALA A 426 43.53 -10.70 8.51
N SER A 427 42.74 -11.70 8.11
CA SER A 427 41.46 -11.99 8.77
C SER A 427 41.57 -13.27 9.60
N GLY A 428 41.85 -13.11 10.90
CA GLY A 428 41.86 -14.17 11.91
C GLY A 428 40.48 -14.78 12.21
N VAL A 429 39.58 -14.80 11.23
CA VAL A 429 38.26 -15.45 11.35
C VAL A 429 38.44 -16.90 10.92
N ARG A 430 38.43 -17.81 11.90
CA ARG A 430 38.36 -19.25 11.64
C ARG A 430 37.18 -19.52 10.68
N PRO A 431 37.38 -20.31 9.61
CA PRO A 431 36.27 -20.74 8.78
C PRO A 431 35.21 -21.44 9.66
N PRO A 432 33.91 -21.24 9.39
CA PRO A 432 32.85 -21.89 10.14
C PRO A 432 33.08 -23.40 10.13
N THR A 433 33.14 -23.98 11.32
CA THR A 433 33.24 -25.43 11.49
C THR A 433 32.04 -26.05 10.79
N ALA A 434 32.30 -26.86 9.75
CA ALA A 434 31.25 -27.59 9.06
C ALA A 434 30.46 -28.40 10.09
N LEU A 435 29.13 -28.20 10.11
CA LEU A 435 28.25 -28.99 10.95
C LEU A 435 28.39 -30.46 10.54
N PRO A 436 28.50 -31.39 11.51
CA PRO A 436 28.55 -32.81 11.20
C PRO A 436 27.28 -33.22 10.46
N PRO A 437 27.37 -34.16 9.51
CA PRO A 437 26.21 -34.67 8.79
C PRO A 437 25.19 -35.21 9.80
N LEU A 438 23.93 -34.80 9.63
CA LEU A 438 22.79 -35.34 10.37
C LEU A 438 22.65 -36.82 9.98
N ASP A 439 23.12 -37.69 10.87
CA ASP A 439 23.00 -39.13 10.73
C ASP A 439 21.55 -39.55 11.04
N ASP A 440 20.94 -40.32 10.15
CA ASP A 440 19.54 -40.77 10.19
C ASP A 440 19.19 -41.52 11.49
N GLY A 441 20.19 -42.06 12.19
CA GLY A 441 20.04 -42.68 13.51
C GLY A 441 19.64 -41.71 14.64
N SER A 442 19.82 -40.40 14.46
CA SER A 442 19.59 -39.38 15.50
C SER A 442 18.11 -39.00 15.65
N LEU A 443 17.32 -39.15 14.58
CA LEU A 443 15.88 -38.86 14.60
C LEU A 443 15.07 -39.93 15.34
N GLY A 444 15.60 -41.16 15.47
CA GLY A 444 14.96 -42.26 16.19
C GLY A 444 15.07 -42.21 17.72
N ARG A 445 15.83 -41.25 18.29
CA ARG A 445 16.03 -41.11 19.74
C ARG A 445 15.26 -39.95 20.38
N LEU A 446 14.37 -39.30 19.63
CA LEU A 446 13.49 -38.29 20.22
C LEU A 446 12.53 -38.98 21.22
N PRO A 447 12.40 -38.45 22.46
CA PRO A 447 11.48 -39.02 23.44
C PRO A 447 10.05 -38.99 22.87
N PRO A 448 9.22 -40.02 23.16
CA PRO A 448 7.84 -40.05 22.71
C PRO A 448 7.09 -38.81 23.23
N LEU A 449 6.31 -38.20 22.34
CA LEU A 449 5.45 -37.06 22.69
C LEU A 449 4.57 -37.43 23.90
N PRO A 450 4.44 -36.53 24.89
CA PRO A 450 3.61 -36.79 26.07
C PRO A 450 2.16 -37.04 25.66
N THR A 451 1.57 -38.07 26.25
CA THR A 451 0.18 -38.49 26.01
C THR A 451 -0.76 -37.35 26.40
N PRO A 452 -1.75 -36.99 25.56
CA PRO A 452 -2.68 -35.91 25.87
C PRO A 452 -3.48 -36.24 27.12
N LEU A 453 -3.51 -35.29 28.07
CA LEU A 453 -4.29 -35.38 29.30
C LEU A 453 -5.80 -35.50 28.96
N PRO A 454 -6.55 -36.33 29.71
CA PRO A 454 -7.98 -36.48 29.50
C PRO A 454 -8.71 -35.15 29.76
N ALA A 455 -9.55 -34.75 28.81
CA ALA A 455 -10.36 -33.54 28.92
C ALA A 455 -11.35 -33.66 30.11
N PRO A 456 -11.48 -32.63 30.96
CA PRO A 456 -12.41 -32.66 32.07
C PRO A 456 -13.86 -32.69 31.57
N HIS A 457 -14.65 -33.63 32.11
CA HIS A 457 -16.08 -33.67 31.88
C HIS A 457 -16.76 -32.45 32.51
N PRO A 458 -17.65 -31.75 31.79
CA PRO A 458 -18.39 -30.62 32.35
C PRO A 458 -19.36 -31.12 33.44
N ALA A 459 -19.21 -30.55 34.63
CA ALA A 459 -20.14 -30.76 35.74
C ALA A 459 -21.55 -30.30 35.34
N SER A 460 -22.54 -31.14 35.64
CA SER A 460 -23.96 -30.87 35.41
C SER A 460 -24.39 -29.62 36.18
N LEU A 461 -24.99 -28.65 35.47
CA LEU A 461 -25.55 -27.45 36.08
C LEU A 461 -26.76 -27.81 36.97
N PRO A 462 -26.91 -27.20 38.16
CA PRO A 462 -28.08 -27.39 39.00
C PRO A 462 -29.34 -26.80 38.34
N GLY A 463 -30.42 -27.60 38.35
CA GLY A 463 -31.71 -27.25 37.77
C GLY A 463 -32.33 -26.02 38.41
N VAL A 464 -32.70 -25.04 37.58
CA VAL A 464 -33.50 -23.88 37.95
C VAL A 464 -34.95 -24.36 38.14
N GLN A 465 -35.45 -24.29 39.37
CA GLN A 465 -36.88 -24.47 39.65
C GLN A 465 -37.68 -23.31 39.05
N ALA A 466 -38.68 -23.65 38.24
CA ALA A 466 -39.67 -22.71 37.74
C ALA A 466 -40.60 -22.30 38.89
N GLY A 467 -40.58 -21.01 39.23
CA GLY A 467 -41.58 -20.41 40.10
C GLY A 467 -42.90 -20.24 39.35
N SER A 468 -43.96 -20.84 39.88
CA SER A 468 -45.36 -20.65 39.49
C SER A 468 -45.87 -19.29 39.96
N GLN A 469 -46.47 -18.53 39.05
CA GLN A 469 -47.58 -17.62 39.34
C GLN A 469 -48.79 -18.10 38.56
#